data_AF-A0A935ZQG9-F1
#
_entry.id   AF-A0A935ZQG9-F1
#
_cell.length_a   1.000
_cell.length_b   1.000
_cell.length_c   1.000
_cell.angle_alpha   90.00
_cell.angle_beta   90.00
_cell.angle_gamma   90.00
#
_symmetry.space_group_name_H-M   'P 1'
#
loop_
_entity.id
_entity.type
_entity.pdbx_description
1 polymer ?
#
loop_
_entity_poly.entity_id
_entity_poly.type
_entity_poly.pdbx_seq_one_letter_code
_entity_poly.pdbx_strand_id
1 'polypeptide(L)'
;MSPTTPTTTVLVLADRDDVREVAAWLRAHGHAIEDVDRSHDELACVRVRTADDCELAVLGDHVGDVVYVTVVGAPALATAWVSQLAGRFTWVGPTEVLATLRDDAGTAAPPATAAPAVWIGALSRLAVLRGELENPAMLAAWTAALAHPVTAVRRAAIRTCHGTRWPGIRAALEARLAVEPDLQRGLRSLLARLQDLS
;
A
#
# COMPACT_ATOMS: atom_id res chain seq x y z
N MET A 1 19.19 9.55 -27.39
CA MET A 1 18.00 9.62 -26.51
C MET A 1 18.35 8.89 -25.24
N SER A 2 18.36 9.57 -24.10
CA SER A 2 18.55 8.90 -22.82
C SER A 2 17.36 7.95 -22.58
N PRO A 3 17.59 6.70 -22.17
CA PRO A 3 16.48 5.81 -21.81
C PRO A 3 15.69 6.47 -20.68
N THR A 4 14.40 6.69 -20.90
CA THR A 4 13.51 7.24 -19.87
C THR A 4 13.32 6.16 -18.82
N THR A 5 13.69 6.44 -17.57
CA THR A 5 13.51 5.48 -16.47
C THR A 5 12.02 5.13 -16.36
N PRO A 6 11.66 3.84 -16.34
CA PRO A 6 10.28 3.43 -16.17
C PRO A 6 9.76 3.94 -14.81
N THR A 7 8.53 4.42 -14.79
CA THR A 7 7.84 4.80 -13.55
C THR A 7 6.90 3.68 -13.13
N THR A 8 6.71 3.53 -11.82
CA THR A 8 5.68 2.65 -11.26
C THR A 8 4.61 3.52 -10.63
N THR A 9 3.36 3.33 -11.05
CA THR A 9 2.19 3.96 -10.44
C THR A 9 1.28 2.89 -9.85
N VAL A 10 0.68 3.18 -8.70
CA VAL A 10 -0.18 2.26 -7.97
C VAL A 10 -1.58 2.85 -7.83
N LEU A 11 -2.59 2.04 -8.10
CA LEU A 11 -4.00 2.39 -7.95
C LEU A 11 -4.69 1.36 -7.04
N VAL A 12 -5.27 1.79 -5.92
CA VAL A 12 -5.96 0.89 -4.99
C VAL A 12 -7.45 0.87 -5.31
N LEU A 13 -8.03 -0.32 -5.48
CA LEU A 13 -9.46 -0.46 -5.76
C LEU A 13 -10.30 -0.06 -4.55
N ALA A 14 -11.42 0.62 -4.82
CA ALA A 14 -12.40 0.97 -3.78
C ALA A 14 -13.19 -0.25 -3.31
N ASP A 15 -13.60 -1.10 -4.25
CA ASP A 15 -14.31 -2.34 -4.01
C ASP A 15 -13.48 -3.53 -4.49
N ARG A 16 -13.39 -4.55 -3.65
CA ARG A 16 -12.69 -5.81 -3.96
C ARG A 16 -13.51 -6.70 -4.89
N ASP A 17 -14.83 -6.53 -4.95
CA ASP A 17 -15.65 -7.39 -5.80
C ASP A 17 -15.41 -7.12 -7.31
N ASP A 18 -14.84 -5.95 -7.62
CA ASP A 18 -14.45 -5.53 -8.97
C ASP A 18 -13.16 -6.18 -9.48
N VAL A 19 -12.40 -6.92 -8.64
CA VAL A 19 -11.12 -7.56 -9.04
C VAL A 19 -11.27 -8.34 -10.34
N ARG A 20 -12.36 -9.11 -10.47
CA ARG A 20 -12.59 -9.97 -11.63
C ARG A 20 -12.80 -9.15 -12.90
N GLU A 21 -13.50 -8.03 -12.78
CA GLU A 21 -13.76 -7.13 -13.90
C GLU A 21 -12.48 -6.41 -14.34
N VAL A 22 -11.69 -5.92 -13.38
CA VAL A 22 -10.37 -5.31 -13.65
C VAL A 22 -9.44 -6.32 -14.30
N ALA A 23 -9.37 -7.54 -13.76
CA ALA A 23 -8.56 -8.63 -14.31
C ALA A 23 -9.00 -9.02 -15.74
N ALA A 24 -10.30 -9.07 -16.01
CA ALA A 24 -10.82 -9.31 -17.36
C ALA A 24 -10.47 -8.17 -18.32
N TRP A 25 -10.58 -6.92 -17.85
CA TRP A 25 -10.23 -5.74 -18.63
C TRP A 25 -8.73 -5.72 -18.97
N LEU A 26 -7.83 -5.98 -18.02
CA LEU A 26 -6.39 -6.05 -18.31
C LEU A 26 -6.06 -7.12 -19.36
N ARG A 27 -6.65 -8.32 -19.26
CA ARG A 27 -6.45 -9.40 -20.25
C ARG A 27 -6.91 -9.02 -21.66
N ALA A 28 -7.91 -8.14 -21.78
CA ALA A 28 -8.37 -7.65 -23.08
C ALA A 28 -7.42 -6.60 -23.71
N HIS A 29 -6.52 -6.01 -22.92
CA HIS A 29 -5.66 -4.88 -23.32
C HIS A 29 -4.17 -5.24 -23.39
N GLY A 30 -3.80 -6.49 -23.11
CA GLY A 30 -2.42 -6.94 -23.18
C GLY A 30 -2.29 -8.45 -23.26
N HIS A 31 -1.08 -8.90 -23.48
CA HIS A 31 -0.73 -10.32 -23.48
C HIS A 31 -0.31 -10.72 -22.07
N ALA A 32 -0.81 -11.86 -21.58
CA ALA A 32 -0.41 -12.36 -20.27
C ALA A 32 1.12 -12.57 -20.23
N ILE A 33 1.76 -11.98 -19.23
CA ILE A 33 3.14 -12.30 -18.88
C ILE A 33 3.03 -13.45 -17.87
N GLU A 34 3.80 -14.53 -18.07
CA GLU A 34 3.72 -15.80 -17.33
C GLU A 34 3.32 -15.67 -15.84
N ASP A 35 2.55 -16.64 -15.36
CA ASP A 35 2.09 -16.79 -13.97
C ASP A 35 3.33 -17.00 -13.07
N VAL A 36 3.99 -15.91 -12.67
CA VAL A 36 5.26 -15.97 -11.92
C VAL A 36 5.01 -16.47 -10.51
N ASP A 37 5.93 -17.33 -10.07
CA ASP A 37 5.98 -18.05 -8.81
C ASP A 37 5.52 -17.21 -7.61
N ARG A 38 4.69 -17.84 -6.79
CA ARG A 38 3.98 -17.26 -5.64
C ARG A 38 4.99 -16.74 -4.62
N SER A 39 5.30 -15.45 -4.66
CA SER A 39 5.97 -14.84 -3.52
C SER A 39 4.97 -14.85 -2.34
N HIS A 40 5.44 -15.17 -1.14
CA HIS A 40 4.57 -15.36 0.03
C HIS A 40 3.81 -14.09 0.47
N ASP A 41 4.17 -12.92 -0.08
CA ASP A 41 3.69 -11.62 0.40
C ASP A 41 2.80 -10.87 -0.63
N GLU A 42 2.86 -11.19 -1.93
CA GLU A 42 2.01 -10.60 -2.97
C GLU A 42 1.58 -11.69 -3.97
N LEU A 43 0.27 -11.93 -4.14
CA LEU A 43 -0.26 -12.76 -5.23
C LEU A 43 -0.82 -11.86 -6.33
N ALA A 44 -0.17 -11.87 -7.49
CA ALA A 44 -0.75 -11.32 -8.71
C ALA A 44 -1.90 -12.20 -9.17
N CYS A 45 -3.08 -11.61 -9.36
CA CYS A 45 -4.21 -12.29 -9.99
C CYS A 45 -4.08 -12.29 -11.52
N VAL A 46 -3.50 -11.22 -12.07
CA VAL A 46 -3.24 -11.03 -13.51
C VAL A 46 -2.04 -10.12 -13.67
N ARG A 47 -1.16 -10.43 -14.63
CA ARG A 47 -0.11 -9.55 -15.13
C ARG A 47 -0.10 -9.59 -16.66
N VAL A 48 -0.10 -8.41 -17.30
CA VAL A 48 -0.14 -8.29 -18.76
C VAL A 48 0.90 -7.29 -19.25
N ARG A 49 1.44 -7.54 -20.45
CA ARG A 49 2.22 -6.58 -21.23
C ARG A 49 1.33 -6.01 -22.32
N THR A 50 1.20 -4.70 -22.37
CA THR A 50 0.44 -3.98 -23.40
C THR A 50 1.29 -3.80 -24.66
N ALA A 51 0.66 -3.42 -25.77
CA ALA A 51 1.34 -3.24 -27.05
C ALA A 51 2.38 -2.10 -27.04
N ASP A 52 2.22 -1.13 -26.15
CA ASP A 52 3.11 0.00 -25.91
C ASP A 52 4.15 -0.28 -24.81
N ASP A 53 4.40 -1.56 -24.50
CA ASP A 53 5.41 -2.04 -23.55
C ASP A 53 5.22 -1.54 -22.11
N CYS A 54 3.96 -1.28 -21.71
CA CYS A 54 3.62 -1.11 -20.31
C CYS A 54 3.25 -2.46 -19.69
N GLU A 55 3.66 -2.65 -18.43
CA GLU A 55 3.23 -3.77 -17.61
C GLU A 55 2.11 -3.32 -16.67
N LEU A 56 1.00 -4.04 -16.70
CA LEU A 56 -0.14 -3.84 -15.82
C LEU A 56 -0.34 -5.11 -14.99
N ALA A 57 -0.46 -4.98 -13.67
CA ALA A 57 -0.72 -6.15 -12.81
C ALA A 57 -1.79 -5.86 -11.77
N VAL A 58 -2.77 -6.76 -11.62
CA VAL A 58 -3.67 -6.80 -10.47
C VAL A 58 -3.03 -7.64 -9.37
N LEU A 59 -2.81 -7.03 -8.22
CA LEU A 59 -2.13 -7.62 -7.07
C LEU A 59 -3.07 -7.63 -5.86
N GLY A 60 -2.97 -8.68 -5.05
CA GLY A 60 -3.65 -8.78 -3.76
C GLY A 60 -2.63 -8.84 -2.62
N ASP A 61 -2.79 -7.96 -1.64
CA ASP A 61 -2.14 -8.08 -0.33
C ASP A 61 -3.03 -8.94 0.58
N HIS A 62 -2.65 -10.21 0.79
CA HIS A 62 -3.37 -11.19 1.64
C HIS A 62 -3.55 -10.72 3.07
N VAL A 63 -2.68 -9.82 3.49
CA VAL A 63 -2.53 -9.38 4.84
C VAL A 63 -3.54 -8.24 5.10
N GLY A 64 -3.81 -7.41 4.10
CA GLY A 64 -4.74 -6.28 4.18
C GLY A 64 -6.11 -6.48 3.55
N ASP A 65 -6.31 -7.56 2.79
CA ASP A 65 -7.43 -7.70 1.87
C ASP A 65 -7.53 -6.50 0.89
N VAL A 66 -6.35 -5.99 0.50
CA VAL A 66 -6.23 -4.84 -0.40
C VAL A 66 -5.92 -5.35 -1.80
N VAL A 67 -6.66 -4.85 -2.77
CA VAL A 67 -6.42 -5.12 -4.18
C VAL A 67 -6.01 -3.82 -4.84
N TYR A 68 -4.95 -3.91 -5.64
CA TYR A 68 -4.40 -2.76 -6.35
C TYR A 68 -3.89 -3.15 -7.72
N VAL A 69 -3.76 -2.14 -8.57
CA VAL A 69 -3.14 -2.26 -9.88
C VAL A 69 -1.81 -1.52 -9.88
N THR A 70 -0.75 -2.18 -10.31
CA THR A 70 0.51 -1.53 -10.67
C THR A 70 0.53 -1.26 -12.17
N VAL A 71 1.00 -0.07 -12.53
CA VAL A 71 1.29 0.33 -13.90
C VAL A 71 2.77 0.69 -13.97
N VAL A 72 3.54 -0.08 -14.74
CA VAL A 72 4.97 0.11 -14.94
C VAL A 72 5.23 0.40 -16.41
N GLY A 73 5.90 1.52 -16.71
CA GLY A 73 6.22 1.87 -18.09
C GLY A 73 6.81 3.26 -18.23
N ALA A 74 7.00 3.72 -19.46
CA ALA A 74 7.43 5.09 -19.72
C ALA A 74 6.41 6.10 -19.15
N PRO A 75 6.84 7.23 -18.54
CA PRO A 75 5.94 8.11 -17.77
C PRO A 75 4.66 8.56 -18.50
N ALA A 76 4.78 8.93 -19.78
CA ALA A 76 3.63 9.37 -20.59
C ALA A 76 2.62 8.23 -20.81
N LEU A 77 3.10 7.02 -21.08
CA LEU A 77 2.26 5.84 -21.31
C LEU A 77 1.62 5.37 -20.01
N ALA A 78 2.38 5.31 -18.92
CA ALA A 78 1.86 4.99 -17.60
C ALA A 78 0.73 5.96 -17.19
N THR A 79 0.91 7.27 -17.44
CA THR A 79 -0.12 8.29 -17.18
C THR A 79 -1.38 8.06 -18.02
N ALA A 80 -1.22 7.68 -19.30
CA ALA A 80 -2.36 7.37 -20.17
C ALA A 80 -3.13 6.14 -19.67
N TRP A 81 -2.44 5.07 -19.27
CA TRP A 81 -3.06 3.86 -18.71
C TRP A 81 -3.77 4.13 -17.39
N VAL A 82 -3.13 4.89 -16.49
CA VAL A 82 -3.74 5.33 -15.23
C VAL A 82 -5.02 6.11 -15.50
N SER A 83 -5.03 7.00 -16.49
CA SER A 83 -6.23 7.77 -16.86
C SER A 83 -7.36 6.88 -17.41
N GLN A 84 -7.03 5.87 -18.21
CA GLN A 84 -8.01 4.90 -18.71
C GLN A 84 -8.61 4.07 -17.58
N LEU A 85 -7.77 3.56 -16.67
CA LEU A 85 -8.21 2.81 -15.50
C LEU A 85 -9.08 3.68 -14.58
N ALA A 86 -8.68 4.94 -14.33
CA ALA A 86 -9.43 5.90 -13.52
C ALA A 86 -10.79 6.28 -14.14
N GLY A 87 -10.89 6.29 -15.47
CA GLY A 87 -12.16 6.52 -16.16
C GLY A 87 -13.13 5.33 -16.11
N ARG A 88 -12.67 4.13 -15.73
CA ARG A 88 -13.46 2.89 -15.83
C ARG A 88 -13.83 2.25 -14.49
N PHE A 89 -12.99 2.41 -13.48
CA PHE A 89 -13.15 1.79 -12.16
C PHE A 89 -13.04 2.84 -11.05
N THR A 90 -13.54 2.50 -9.86
CA THR A 90 -13.43 3.36 -8.69
C THR A 90 -12.16 3.02 -7.90
N TRP A 91 -11.37 4.05 -7.64
CA TRP A 91 -10.08 3.94 -6.96
C TRP A 91 -10.10 4.78 -5.70
N VAL A 92 -9.31 4.39 -4.71
CA VAL A 92 -9.14 5.14 -3.47
C VAL A 92 -7.76 5.77 -3.43
N GLY A 93 -7.75 7.09 -3.23
CA GLY A 93 -6.52 7.86 -3.09
C GLY A 93 -6.00 7.92 -1.64
N PRO A 94 -4.73 8.28 -1.43
CA PRO A 94 -4.16 8.40 -0.09
C PRO A 94 -4.90 9.41 0.78
N THR A 95 -5.39 10.52 0.20
CA THR A 95 -6.19 11.53 0.90
C THR A 95 -7.49 10.96 1.44
N GLU A 96 -8.19 10.15 0.65
CA GLU A 96 -9.45 9.52 1.03
C GLU A 96 -9.23 8.47 2.12
N VAL A 97 -8.18 7.64 2.00
CA VAL A 97 -7.83 6.68 3.05
C VAL A 97 -7.49 7.41 4.35
N LEU A 98 -6.69 8.47 4.29
CA LEU A 98 -6.34 9.27 5.48
C LEU A 98 -7.57 9.93 6.10
N ALA A 99 -8.56 10.35 5.30
CA ALA A 99 -9.80 10.92 5.82
C ALA A 99 -10.59 9.91 6.67
N THR A 100 -10.53 8.61 6.37
CA THR A 100 -11.15 7.56 7.21
C THR A 100 -10.48 7.41 8.59
N LEU A 101 -9.26 7.95 8.73
CA LEU A 101 -8.45 7.94 9.95
C LEU A 101 -8.37 9.32 10.60
N ARG A 102 -9.26 10.27 10.27
CA ARG A 102 -9.32 11.60 10.93
C ARG A 102 -10.50 11.65 11.89
N ASP A 103 -10.31 12.35 13.00
CA ASP A 103 -11.41 12.67 13.91
C ASP A 103 -12.30 13.78 13.34
N ASP A 104 -13.47 13.98 13.94
CA ASP A 104 -14.42 15.03 13.55
C ASP A 104 -13.83 16.46 13.67
N ALA A 105 -12.73 16.61 14.42
CA ALA A 105 -12.00 17.86 14.58
C ALA A 105 -10.94 18.10 13.48
N GLY A 106 -10.75 17.16 12.55
CA GLY A 106 -9.82 17.29 11.43
C GLY A 106 -8.34 17.33 11.82
N THR A 107 -8.01 16.96 13.06
CA THR A 107 -6.61 16.86 13.50
C THR A 107 -6.02 15.51 13.08
N ALA A 108 -4.70 15.44 12.91
CA ALA A 108 -3.98 14.20 12.59
C ALA A 108 -3.91 13.22 13.79
N ALA A 109 -4.97 13.20 14.59
CA ALA A 109 -5.25 12.24 15.65
C ALA A 109 -6.56 11.55 15.25
N PRO A 110 -6.52 10.34 14.67
CA PRO A 110 -7.71 9.55 14.38
C PRO A 110 -8.64 9.47 15.58
N PRO A 111 -9.96 9.37 15.35
CA PRO A 111 -10.87 9.26 16.45
C PRO A 111 -10.57 7.90 17.09
N ALA A 112 -10.27 7.89 18.39
CA ALA A 112 -10.05 6.67 19.17
C ALA A 112 -11.26 5.69 19.11
N THR A 113 -12.33 6.07 18.40
CA THR A 113 -13.60 5.37 18.22
C THR A 113 -13.72 4.63 16.88
N ALA A 114 -12.83 4.84 15.90
CA ALA A 114 -12.86 4.06 14.66
C ALA A 114 -12.64 2.57 14.98
N ALA A 115 -13.51 1.70 14.46
CA ALA A 115 -13.40 0.26 14.70
C ALA A 115 -12.01 -0.25 14.26
N PRO A 116 -11.37 -1.17 15.01
CA PRO A 116 -10.05 -1.70 14.66
C PRO A 116 -9.93 -2.20 13.22
N ALA A 117 -11.00 -2.73 12.63
CA ALA A 117 -11.03 -3.15 11.24
C ALA A 117 -10.80 -2.00 10.24
N VAL A 118 -11.35 -0.80 10.50
CA VAL A 118 -11.15 0.40 9.67
C VAL A 118 -9.69 0.80 9.67
N TRP A 119 -9.07 0.81 10.85
CA TRP A 119 -7.65 1.06 11.02
C TRP A 119 -6.77 0.08 10.24
N ILE A 120 -7.03 -1.22 10.39
CA ILE A 120 -6.25 -2.27 9.74
C ILE A 120 -6.35 -2.12 8.21
N GLY A 121 -7.57 -1.96 7.69
CA GLY A 121 -7.81 -1.79 6.26
C GLY A 121 -7.15 -0.52 5.71
N ALA A 122 -7.27 0.60 6.40
CA ALA A 122 -6.66 1.86 5.98
C ALA A 122 -5.11 1.77 5.98
N LEU A 123 -4.50 1.21 7.02
CA LEU A 123 -3.05 1.02 7.08
C LEU A 123 -2.52 0.13 5.96
N SER A 124 -3.26 -0.93 5.60
CA SER A 124 -2.89 -1.77 4.47
C SER A 124 -3.00 -1.04 3.14
N ARG A 125 -4.04 -0.23 2.92
CA ARG A 125 -4.16 0.59 1.70
C ARG A 125 -3.05 1.63 1.62
N LEU A 126 -2.72 2.28 2.74
CA LEU A 126 -1.60 3.24 2.80
C LEU A 126 -0.26 2.57 2.55
N ALA A 127 -0.05 1.34 3.00
CA ALA A 127 1.19 0.59 2.75
C ALA A 127 1.45 0.40 1.24
N VAL A 128 0.39 0.19 0.48
CA VAL A 128 0.42 0.05 -0.98
C VAL A 128 0.59 1.40 -1.69
N LEU A 129 -0.05 2.46 -1.16
CA LEU A 129 -0.02 3.80 -1.74
C LEU A 129 1.21 4.63 -1.37
N ARG A 130 2.03 4.18 -0.41
CA ARG A 130 3.16 4.98 0.08
C ARG A 130 4.20 5.18 -1.03
N GLY A 131 4.68 6.40 -1.14
CA GLY A 131 5.83 6.72 -1.99
C GLY A 131 7.15 6.46 -1.29
N GLU A 132 8.25 6.60 -2.04
CA GLU A 132 9.61 6.52 -1.48
C GLU A 132 9.88 7.67 -0.50
N LEU A 133 9.36 8.85 -0.80
CA LEU A 133 9.50 10.04 0.04
C LEU A 133 8.54 10.01 1.22
N GLU A 134 9.04 10.45 2.37
CA GLU A 134 8.26 10.52 3.60
C GLU A 134 7.05 11.45 3.46
N ASN A 135 5.87 10.95 3.81
CA ASN A 135 4.63 11.72 3.85
C ASN A 135 4.23 11.98 5.31
N PRO A 136 4.23 13.25 5.78
CA PRO A 136 3.94 13.58 7.18
C PRO A 136 2.57 13.10 7.67
N ALA A 137 1.53 13.16 6.82
CA ALA A 137 0.18 12.75 7.19
C ALA A 137 0.08 11.24 7.36
N MET A 138 0.74 10.48 6.48
CA MET A 138 0.80 9.03 6.62
C MET A 138 1.68 8.61 7.81
N LEU A 139 2.82 9.27 8.04
CA LEU A 139 3.67 9.04 9.21
C LEU A 139 2.88 9.27 10.51
N ALA A 140 2.08 10.33 10.59
CA ALA A 140 1.21 10.61 11.72
C ALA A 140 0.19 9.46 11.94
N ALA A 141 -0.45 8.98 10.86
CA ALA A 141 -1.38 7.86 10.92
C ALA A 141 -0.72 6.57 11.45
N TRP A 142 0.47 6.21 10.96
CA TRP A 142 1.21 5.05 11.46
C TRP A 142 1.66 5.23 12.91
N THR A 143 2.11 6.42 13.29
CA THR A 143 2.54 6.72 14.66
C THR A 143 1.37 6.59 15.64
N ALA A 144 0.19 7.12 15.27
CA ALA A 144 -1.03 6.94 16.04
C ALA A 144 -1.44 5.47 16.13
N ALA A 145 -1.35 4.71 15.03
CA ALA A 145 -1.65 3.28 15.03
C ALA A 145 -0.71 2.45 15.92
N LEU A 146 0.58 2.81 15.97
CA LEU A 146 1.59 2.17 16.82
C LEU A 146 1.35 2.43 18.32
N ALA A 147 0.68 3.53 18.66
CA ALA A 147 0.27 3.87 20.02
C ALA A 147 -1.18 3.47 20.35
N HIS A 148 -1.90 2.86 19.41
CA HIS A 148 -3.33 2.57 19.54
C HIS A 148 -3.62 1.61 20.72
N PRO A 149 -4.70 1.78 21.50
CA PRO A 149 -4.99 0.92 22.67
C PRO A 149 -5.24 -0.55 22.31
N VAL A 150 -5.78 -0.81 21.12
CA VAL A 150 -6.05 -2.17 20.62
C VAL A 150 -4.81 -2.81 19.99
N THR A 151 -4.34 -3.93 20.53
CA THR A 151 -3.14 -4.66 20.08
C THR A 151 -3.20 -5.08 18.61
N ALA A 152 -4.39 -5.42 18.08
CA ALA A 152 -4.54 -5.79 16.67
C ALA A 152 -4.16 -4.65 15.71
N VAL A 153 -4.51 -3.40 16.06
CA VAL A 153 -4.13 -2.21 15.27
C VAL A 153 -2.63 -1.99 15.32
N ARG A 154 -2.01 -2.10 16.51
CA ARG A 154 -0.55 -1.99 16.65
C ARG A 154 0.19 -3.06 15.84
N ARG A 155 -0.27 -4.31 15.86
CA ARG A 155 0.27 -5.40 15.03
C ARG A 155 0.16 -5.11 13.54
N ALA A 156 -1.00 -4.60 13.10
CA ALA A 156 -1.18 -4.21 11.71
C ALA A 156 -0.24 -3.08 11.31
N ALA A 157 -0.07 -2.05 12.15
CA ALA A 157 0.87 -0.95 11.92
C ALA A 157 2.31 -1.44 11.74
N ILE A 158 2.79 -2.32 12.63
CA ILE A 158 4.13 -2.93 12.51
C ILE A 158 4.25 -3.64 11.16
N ARG A 159 3.29 -4.50 10.83
CA ARG A 159 3.30 -5.28 9.60
C ARG A 159 3.31 -4.41 8.34
N THR A 160 2.50 -3.36 8.31
CA THR A 160 2.36 -2.46 7.14
C THR A 160 3.53 -1.50 6.95
N CYS A 161 4.44 -1.42 7.93
CA CYS A 161 5.71 -0.71 7.79
C CYS A 161 6.77 -1.50 7.00
N HIS A 162 6.55 -2.77 6.64
CA HIS A 162 7.54 -3.53 5.87
C HIS A 162 7.89 -2.84 4.55
N GLY A 163 9.18 -2.70 4.24
CA GLY A 163 9.66 -2.05 3.01
C GLY A 163 9.60 -0.51 3.02
N THR A 164 9.18 0.11 4.11
CA THR A 164 9.24 1.58 4.24
C THR A 164 10.68 2.05 4.48
N ARG A 165 11.09 3.13 3.82
CA ARG A 165 12.42 3.75 4.01
C ARG A 165 12.38 5.03 4.82
N TRP A 166 11.22 5.36 5.38
CA TRP A 166 11.00 6.63 6.07
C TRP A 166 11.68 6.64 7.44
N PRO A 167 12.64 7.57 7.70
CA PRO A 167 13.31 7.67 8.98
C PRO A 167 12.35 7.86 10.15
N GLY A 168 11.25 8.60 9.95
CA GLY A 168 10.24 8.84 10.99
C GLY A 168 9.56 7.55 11.46
N ILE A 169 9.28 6.62 10.55
CA ILE A 169 8.67 5.33 10.91
C ILE A 169 9.64 4.49 11.76
N ARG A 170 10.93 4.48 11.40
CA ARG A 170 11.95 3.78 12.18
C ARG A 170 12.00 4.31 13.61
N ALA A 171 12.06 5.63 13.78
CA ALA A 171 12.07 6.26 15.10
C ALA A 171 10.80 5.90 15.92
N ALA A 172 9.63 5.90 15.28
CA ALA A 172 8.37 5.52 15.92
C ALA A 172 8.37 4.05 16.39
N LEU A 173 8.91 3.12 15.58
CA LEU A 173 9.04 1.71 15.92
C LEU A 173 10.03 1.47 17.07
N GLU A 174 11.17 2.15 17.05
CA GLU A 174 12.19 2.10 18.12
C GLU A 174 11.59 2.56 19.47
N ALA A 175 10.80 3.64 19.47
CA ALA A 175 10.12 4.14 20.67
C ALA A 175 9.12 3.12 21.27
N ARG A 176 8.51 2.25 20.45
CA ARG A 176 7.60 1.20 20.94
C ARG A 176 8.33 -0.01 21.54
N LEU A 177 9.57 -0.26 21.14
CA LEU A 177 10.29 -1.47 21.54
C LEU A 177 10.46 -1.60 23.06
N ALA A 178 10.61 -0.47 23.76
CA ALA A 178 10.79 -0.42 25.20
C ALA A 178 9.50 -0.66 26.01
N VAL A 179 8.33 -0.52 25.37
CA VAL A 179 7.02 -0.45 26.06
C VAL A 179 6.02 -1.51 25.60
N GLU A 180 6.36 -2.32 24.58
CA GLU A 180 5.50 -3.38 24.04
C GLU A 180 6.16 -4.77 24.17
N PRO A 181 6.20 -5.37 25.38
CA PRO A 181 6.83 -6.67 25.60
C PRO A 181 6.27 -7.75 24.67
N ASP A 182 4.94 -7.74 24.44
CA ASP A 182 4.23 -8.74 23.64
C ASP A 182 4.53 -8.66 22.13
N LEU A 183 5.07 -7.53 21.65
CA LEU A 183 5.35 -7.28 20.23
C LEU A 183 6.85 -7.13 19.93
N GLN A 184 7.73 -7.27 20.92
CA GLN A 184 9.17 -7.06 20.77
C GLN A 184 9.77 -7.87 19.63
N ARG A 185 9.37 -9.14 19.48
CA ARG A 185 9.88 -10.01 18.40
C ARG A 185 9.56 -9.43 17.02
N GLY A 186 8.32 -8.98 16.81
CA GLY A 186 7.89 -8.39 15.55
C GLY A 186 8.61 -7.06 15.27
N LEU A 187 8.71 -6.20 16.28
CA LEU A 187 9.41 -4.91 16.18
C LEU A 187 10.90 -5.09 15.84
N ARG A 188 11.61 -6.00 16.53
CA ARG A 188 13.04 -6.26 16.25
C ARG A 188 13.24 -6.84 14.84
N SER A 189 12.40 -7.78 14.44
CA SER A 189 12.49 -8.38 13.10
C SER A 189 12.27 -7.33 12.01
N LEU A 190 11.32 -6.42 12.20
CA LEU A 190 11.07 -5.35 11.26
C LEU A 190 12.23 -4.35 11.22
N LEU A 191 12.70 -3.87 12.38
CA LEU A 191 13.80 -2.91 12.46
C LEU A 191 15.07 -3.43 11.80
N ALA A 192 15.39 -4.72 11.97
CA ALA A 192 16.51 -5.36 11.26
C ALA A 192 16.32 -5.28 9.74
N ARG A 193 15.14 -5.63 9.21
CA ARG A 193 14.86 -5.53 7.78
C ARG A 193 14.92 -4.09 7.25
N LEU A 194 14.52 -3.10 8.06
CA LEU A 194 14.59 -1.70 7.65
C LEU A 194 16.03 -1.16 7.61
N GLN A 195 16.94 -1.72 8.43
CA GLN A 195 18.37 -1.39 8.37
C GLN A 195 19.02 -1.86 7.07
N ASP A 196 18.59 -3.00 6.53
CA ASP A 196 19.12 -3.52 5.26
C ASP A 196 18.69 -2.69 4.03
N LEU A 197 17.71 -1.78 4.20
CA LEU A 197 17.16 -0.92 3.14
C LEU A 197 17.74 0.50 3.13
N SER A 198 18.54 0.88 4.14
CA SER A 198 19.15 2.21 4.32
C SER A 198 20.61 2.22 3.94
#